data_AF-A0A558DQR9-F1
#
_entry.id   AF-A0A558DQR9-F1
#
_cell.length_a   1.000
_cell.length_b   1.000
_cell.length_c   1.000
_cell.angle_alpha   90.00
_cell.angle_beta   90.00
_cell.angle_gamma   90.00
#
_symmetry.space_group_name_H-M   'P 1'
#
loop_
_entity.id
_entity.type
_entity.pdbx_description
1 polymer ?
#
loop_
_entity_poly.entity_id
_entity_poly.type
_entity_poly.pdbx_seq_one_letter_code
_entity_poly.pdbx_strand_id
1 'polypeptide(L)'
;MMKLAQLLLALLLSAAPLSQAIAAENEATWYDVELILFKQGSPGAGNTEHWPADPGSPDWSNSINLVPAGAEKTDQQQPFTLLPRKDWRLTPVFNALHKTRGEIEPLFHQAWRQPVASSGSAKTINLGSAQIGDTTVVPFEGVIKISVSRYLHVDLDLLLKQATLPPTPSNNAEALLSPSYGSVRFTGNRRMRSGEVHYIDHPMMGALILISRIEVPQEEPGATAAAEKITEPTAPTEKTAPTATTN
;
A
#
# COMPACT_ATOMS: atom_id res chain seq x y z
N MET A 1 49.95 1.56 76.56
CA MET A 1 48.50 1.32 76.66
C MET A 1 47.84 1.90 75.40
N MET A 2 47.06 1.08 74.67
CA MET A 2 46.07 1.36 73.58
C MET A 2 46.56 2.14 72.33
N LYS A 3 46.68 1.58 71.10
CA LYS A 3 45.75 0.95 70.12
C LYS A 3 45.01 1.94 69.18
N LEU A 4 45.19 1.72 67.85
CA LEU A 4 44.25 1.92 66.71
C LEU A 4 43.84 3.37 66.32
N ALA A 5 43.59 3.78 65.06
CA ALA A 5 43.41 3.11 63.77
C ALA A 5 43.64 4.11 62.60
N GLN A 6 44.01 3.58 61.42
CA GLN A 6 43.95 4.22 60.10
C GLN A 6 42.49 4.50 59.69
N LEU A 7 42.25 5.56 58.90
CA LEU A 7 41.22 5.49 57.85
C LEU A 7 41.52 6.45 56.68
N LEU A 8 41.80 5.86 55.52
CA LEU A 8 41.68 6.42 54.18
C LEU A 8 40.19 6.69 53.88
N LEU A 9 39.86 7.79 53.22
CA LEU A 9 38.59 7.92 52.51
C LEU A 9 38.84 8.41 51.09
N ALA A 10 38.74 7.46 50.15
CA ALA A 10 38.80 7.65 48.73
C ALA A 10 37.48 8.26 48.22
N LEU A 11 37.59 9.31 47.40
CA LEU A 11 36.47 9.95 46.71
C LEU A 11 36.13 9.13 45.45
N LEU A 12 35.13 8.25 45.54
CA LEU A 12 34.55 7.55 44.40
C LEU A 12 33.53 8.45 43.71
N LEU A 13 33.91 8.96 42.53
CA LEU A 13 33.03 9.69 41.62
C LEU A 13 32.17 8.67 40.86
N SER A 14 30.92 8.48 41.28
CA SER A 14 29.96 7.59 40.63
C SER A 14 29.49 8.19 39.31
N ALA A 15 30.00 7.71 38.18
CA ALA A 15 29.44 7.95 36.86
C ALA A 15 28.18 7.09 36.70
N ALA A 16 27.00 7.72 36.70
CA ALA A 16 25.76 7.06 36.33
C ALA A 16 25.75 6.78 34.81
N PRO A 17 25.38 5.58 34.35
CA PRO A 17 25.24 5.33 32.92
C PRO A 17 24.01 6.08 32.42
N LEU A 18 24.23 7.01 31.50
CA LEU A 18 23.16 7.64 30.72
C LEU A 18 22.59 6.53 29.82
N SER A 19 21.43 5.97 30.20
CA SER A 19 20.71 5.02 29.36
C SER A 19 20.33 5.72 28.06
N GLN A 20 21.13 5.52 27.01
CA GLN A 20 20.73 5.85 25.65
C GLN A 20 19.57 4.90 25.34
N ALA A 21 18.34 5.40 25.43
CA ALA A 21 17.24 4.79 24.74
C ALA A 21 17.59 4.87 23.25
N ILE A 22 18.11 3.77 22.70
CA ILE A 22 18.16 3.57 21.26
C ILE A 22 16.72 3.75 20.81
N ALA A 23 16.45 4.85 20.12
CA ALA A 23 15.20 5.01 19.42
C ALA A 23 15.14 3.83 18.46
N ALA A 24 14.36 2.80 18.80
CA ALA A 24 14.03 1.75 17.87
C ALA A 24 13.51 2.47 16.63
N GLU A 25 14.26 2.40 15.52
CA GLU A 25 13.72 2.77 14.22
C GLU A 25 12.42 1.97 14.11
N ASN A 26 11.30 2.68 14.20
CA ASN A 26 9.98 2.07 14.17
C ASN A 26 9.91 1.32 12.85
N GLU A 27 10.02 -0.01 12.86
CA GLU A 27 9.85 -0.83 11.67
C GLU A 27 8.53 -0.41 11.02
N ALA A 28 8.63 0.09 9.78
CA ALA A 28 7.47 0.68 9.13
C ALA A 28 6.38 -0.39 9.01
N THR A 29 5.21 -0.11 9.56
CA THR A 29 4.10 -1.07 9.56
C THR A 29 3.60 -1.25 8.14
N TRP A 30 3.43 -2.50 7.73
CA TRP A 30 3.01 -2.87 6.39
C TRP A 30 1.49 -2.90 6.25
N TYR A 31 1.02 -2.42 5.11
CA TYR A 31 -0.39 -2.39 4.76
C TYR A 31 -0.61 -2.86 3.32
N ASP A 32 -1.71 -3.57 3.12
CA ASP A 32 -2.34 -3.75 1.83
C ASP A 32 -3.32 -2.59 1.60
N VAL A 33 -3.21 -1.96 0.44
CA VAL A 33 -4.04 -0.84 0.00
C VAL A 33 -4.77 -1.26 -1.24
N GLU A 34 -6.08 -1.01 -1.29
CA GLU A 34 -6.91 -1.27 -2.46
C GLU A 34 -7.74 -0.02 -2.77
N LEU A 35 -7.65 0.43 -4.03
CA LEU A 35 -8.24 1.65 -4.54
C LEU A 35 -9.13 1.34 -5.73
N ILE A 36 -10.37 1.81 -5.67
CA ILE A 36 -11.26 1.94 -6.83
C ILE A 36 -11.47 3.42 -7.10
N LEU A 37 -11.30 3.83 -8.35
CA LEU A 37 -11.71 5.15 -8.83
C LEU A 37 -12.86 4.97 -9.82
N PHE A 38 -13.81 5.88 -9.76
CA PHE A 38 -14.94 5.91 -10.67
C PHE A 38 -15.35 7.34 -10.99
N LYS A 39 -15.96 7.52 -12.16
CA LYS A 39 -16.62 8.74 -12.55
C LYS A 39 -18.10 8.67 -12.19
N GLN A 40 -18.67 9.81 -11.83
CA GLN A 40 -20.09 9.95 -11.52
C GLN A 40 -20.80 10.67 -12.67
N GLY A 41 -21.87 10.05 -13.17
CA GLY A 41 -22.69 10.52 -14.28
C GLY A 41 -24.05 11.00 -13.80
N SER A 42 -24.11 12.08 -13.02
CA SER A 42 -25.38 12.75 -12.74
C SER A 42 -25.61 13.86 -13.78
N PRO A 43 -26.75 13.85 -14.51
CA PRO A 43 -27.15 14.97 -15.35
C PRO A 43 -27.20 16.25 -14.50
N GLY A 44 -26.31 17.22 -14.76
CA GLY A 44 -26.26 18.49 -14.04
C GLY A 44 -25.09 18.66 -13.06
N ALA A 45 -24.32 17.61 -12.73
CA ALA A 45 -23.18 17.70 -11.81
C ALA A 45 -22.07 18.65 -12.27
N GLY A 46 -21.93 18.85 -13.60
CA GLY A 46 -21.00 19.82 -14.17
C GLY A 46 -21.60 21.22 -14.39
N ASN A 47 -22.89 21.42 -14.11
CA ASN A 47 -23.65 22.58 -14.61
C ASN A 47 -23.91 23.63 -13.51
N THR A 48 -23.69 23.26 -12.24
CA THR A 48 -23.90 24.14 -11.07
C THR A 48 -22.60 24.58 -10.41
N GLU A 49 -21.47 23.95 -10.74
CA GLU A 49 -20.15 24.31 -10.21
C GLU A 49 -19.31 25.02 -11.29
N HIS A 50 -18.72 26.15 -10.91
CA HIS A 50 -17.84 26.91 -11.78
C HIS A 50 -16.42 26.35 -11.67
N TRP A 51 -16.08 25.43 -12.57
CA TRP A 51 -14.74 24.86 -12.65
C TRP A 51 -13.78 25.81 -13.36
N PRO A 52 -12.55 25.99 -12.85
CA PRO A 52 -11.55 26.79 -13.55
C PRO A 52 -11.22 26.13 -14.89
N ALA A 53 -11.00 26.95 -15.94
CA ALA A 53 -10.62 26.45 -17.26
C ALA A 53 -9.27 25.70 -17.24
N ASP A 54 -8.39 26.11 -16.33
CA ASP A 54 -7.16 25.41 -15.98
C ASP A 54 -7.17 25.07 -14.48
N PRO A 55 -7.42 23.81 -14.10
CA PRO A 55 -7.40 23.35 -12.70
C PRO A 55 -5.97 23.12 -12.15
N GLY A 56 -4.93 23.38 -12.94
CA GLY A 56 -3.55 23.04 -12.64
C GLY A 56 -3.28 21.53 -12.76
N SER A 57 -2.14 21.09 -12.25
CA SER A 57 -1.74 19.68 -12.27
C SER A 57 -1.40 19.18 -10.87
N PRO A 58 -1.53 17.87 -10.62
CA PRO A 58 -0.99 17.27 -9.40
C PRO A 58 0.51 17.54 -9.27
N ASP A 59 1.07 17.37 -8.07
CA ASP A 59 2.53 17.40 -7.88
C ASP A 59 3.10 15.99 -7.99
N TRP A 60 3.83 15.73 -9.07
CA TRP A 60 4.40 14.43 -9.40
C TRP A 60 5.84 14.32 -8.92
N SER A 61 6.40 15.40 -8.36
CA SER A 61 7.79 15.43 -7.93
C SER A 61 8.04 14.33 -6.91
N ASN A 62 9.12 13.58 -7.12
CA ASN A 62 9.51 12.47 -6.25
C ASN A 62 8.46 11.35 -6.11
N SER A 63 7.47 11.29 -7.02
CA SER A 63 6.54 10.18 -7.06
C SER A 63 7.23 8.90 -7.54
N ILE A 64 6.75 7.76 -7.04
CA ILE A 64 7.23 6.43 -7.43
C ILE A 64 6.12 5.68 -8.18
N ASN A 65 6.52 4.74 -9.03
CA ASN A 65 5.58 3.81 -9.67
C ASN A 65 5.47 2.54 -8.83
N LEU A 66 4.30 1.90 -8.90
CA LEU A 66 4.09 0.58 -8.31
C LEU A 66 4.92 -0.47 -9.06
N VAL A 67 5.44 -1.42 -8.31
CA VAL A 67 6.21 -2.55 -8.84
C VAL A 67 5.22 -3.64 -9.28
N PRO A 68 5.35 -4.22 -10.49
CA PRO A 68 4.52 -5.35 -10.90
C PRO A 68 4.66 -6.56 -9.97
N ALA A 69 3.57 -7.28 -9.77
CA ALA A 69 3.59 -8.51 -8.98
C ALA A 69 4.57 -9.52 -9.60
N GLY A 70 5.56 -9.99 -8.81
CA GLY A 70 6.54 -10.98 -9.26
C GLY A 70 7.66 -10.43 -10.16
N ALA A 71 7.84 -9.10 -10.22
CA ALA A 71 8.94 -8.47 -10.98
C ALA A 71 10.33 -8.91 -10.47
N GLU A 72 10.48 -9.15 -9.16
CA GLU A 72 11.72 -9.67 -8.57
C GLU A 72 11.43 -10.88 -7.67
N LYS A 73 12.18 -11.97 -7.88
CA LYS A 73 12.16 -13.16 -7.01
C LYS A 73 13.20 -13.01 -5.91
N THR A 74 13.03 -12.02 -5.06
CA THR A 74 13.83 -11.88 -3.83
C THR A 74 13.02 -12.41 -2.65
N ASP A 75 13.71 -13.05 -1.70
CA ASP A 75 13.10 -13.56 -0.45
C ASP A 75 12.63 -12.43 0.48
N GLN A 76 12.94 -11.17 0.12
CA GLN A 76 12.58 -9.99 0.88
C GLN A 76 11.30 -9.35 0.35
N GLN A 77 10.43 -8.94 1.26
CA GLN A 77 9.18 -8.26 0.93
C GLN A 77 9.46 -6.91 0.26
N GLN A 78 9.23 -6.83 -1.06
CA GLN A 78 9.46 -5.61 -1.83
C GLN A 78 8.32 -4.58 -1.59
N PRO A 79 8.63 -3.33 -1.21
CA PRO A 79 7.63 -2.30 -0.97
C PRO A 79 7.01 -1.79 -2.28
N PHE A 80 5.79 -1.26 -2.18
CA PHE A 80 5.03 -0.68 -3.30
C PHE A 80 4.72 -1.67 -4.42
N THR A 81 4.49 -2.94 -4.07
CA THR A 81 4.28 -4.03 -5.02
C THR A 81 2.80 -4.31 -5.24
N LEU A 82 2.36 -4.47 -6.49
CA LEU A 82 1.00 -4.87 -6.82
C LEU A 82 0.66 -6.24 -6.21
N LEU A 83 -0.55 -6.36 -5.68
CA LEU A 83 -1.07 -7.61 -5.13
C LEU A 83 -1.65 -8.49 -6.25
N PRO A 84 -1.53 -9.83 -6.15
CA PRO A 84 -2.19 -10.71 -7.11
C PRO A 84 -3.71 -10.62 -6.94
N ARG A 85 -4.45 -10.77 -8.05
CA ARG A 85 -5.92 -10.57 -8.09
C ARG A 85 -6.72 -11.38 -7.06
N LYS A 86 -6.22 -12.55 -6.66
CA LYS A 86 -6.84 -13.40 -5.63
C LYS A 86 -6.92 -12.74 -4.24
N ASP A 87 -6.05 -11.77 -3.97
CA ASP A 87 -5.95 -11.10 -2.68
C ASP A 87 -6.76 -9.78 -2.65
N TRP A 88 -7.45 -9.43 -3.75
CA TRP A 88 -8.22 -8.21 -3.89
C TRP A 88 -9.61 -8.37 -3.26
N ARG A 89 -9.98 -7.49 -2.35
CA ARG A 89 -11.18 -7.57 -1.50
C ARG A 89 -12.34 -6.73 -2.03
N LEU A 90 -12.08 -5.68 -2.81
CA LEU A 90 -13.11 -4.79 -3.36
C LEU A 90 -13.62 -5.24 -4.74
N THR A 91 -13.16 -6.37 -5.27
CA THR A 91 -13.67 -6.94 -6.54
C THR A 91 -15.20 -7.05 -6.60
N PRO A 92 -15.91 -7.53 -5.57
CA PRO A 92 -17.37 -7.56 -5.59
C PRO A 92 -17.99 -6.16 -5.70
N VAL A 93 -17.40 -5.16 -5.04
CA VAL A 93 -17.86 -3.76 -5.08
C VAL A 93 -17.62 -3.19 -6.48
N PHE A 94 -16.42 -3.35 -7.03
CA PHE A 94 -16.09 -2.92 -8.39
C PHE A 94 -17.05 -3.50 -9.43
N ASN A 95 -17.38 -4.78 -9.33
CA ASN A 95 -18.33 -5.45 -10.21
C ASN A 95 -19.77 -4.96 -10.01
N ALA A 96 -20.15 -4.59 -8.79
CA ALA A 96 -21.46 -4.02 -8.51
C ALA A 96 -21.62 -2.62 -9.12
N LEU A 97 -20.57 -1.79 -9.11
CA LEU A 97 -20.61 -0.46 -9.71
C LEU A 97 -20.92 -0.51 -11.21
N HIS A 98 -20.38 -1.49 -11.95
CA HIS A 98 -20.69 -1.70 -13.38
C HIS A 98 -22.17 -1.99 -13.68
N LYS A 99 -22.95 -2.39 -12.66
CA LYS A 99 -24.38 -2.70 -12.80
C LYS A 99 -25.27 -1.48 -12.57
N THR A 100 -24.71 -0.37 -12.07
CA THR A 100 -25.43 0.90 -11.96
C THR A 100 -25.65 1.43 -13.38
N ARG A 101 -26.88 1.80 -13.74
CA ARG A 101 -27.31 2.06 -15.13
C ARG A 101 -26.79 3.39 -15.69
N GLY A 102 -25.47 3.59 -15.73
CA GLY A 102 -24.81 4.79 -16.24
C GLY A 102 -24.57 5.91 -15.21
N GLU A 103 -24.98 5.71 -13.95
CA GLU A 103 -24.76 6.68 -12.86
C GLU A 103 -23.31 6.66 -12.36
N ILE A 104 -22.67 5.49 -12.35
CA ILE A 104 -21.28 5.31 -11.93
C ILE A 104 -20.52 4.53 -13.00
N GLU A 105 -19.38 5.06 -13.40
CA GLU A 105 -18.47 4.46 -14.37
C GLU A 105 -17.14 4.12 -13.68
N PRO A 106 -16.86 2.86 -13.35
CA PRO A 106 -15.57 2.48 -12.75
C PRO A 106 -14.43 2.67 -13.74
N LEU A 107 -13.40 3.42 -13.33
CA LEU A 107 -12.27 3.80 -14.18
C LEU A 107 -10.99 3.02 -13.84
N PHE A 108 -10.82 2.67 -12.57
CA PHE A 108 -9.58 2.12 -12.04
C PHE A 108 -9.86 1.20 -10.87
N HIS A 109 -9.10 0.11 -10.80
CA HIS A 109 -9.07 -0.77 -9.65
C HIS A 109 -7.69 -1.38 -9.52
N GLN A 110 -6.98 -1.04 -8.44
CA GLN A 110 -5.68 -1.62 -8.11
C GLN A 110 -5.56 -1.91 -6.62
N ALA A 111 -4.82 -2.98 -6.32
CA ALA A 111 -4.41 -3.27 -4.96
C ALA A 111 -2.88 -3.49 -4.92
N TRP A 112 -2.23 -2.95 -3.89
CA TRP A 112 -0.78 -3.03 -3.71
C TRP A 112 -0.41 -3.05 -2.23
N ARG A 113 0.83 -3.43 -1.96
CA ARG A 113 1.41 -3.55 -0.62
C ARG A 113 2.48 -2.50 -0.40
N GLN A 114 2.47 -1.81 0.73
CA GLN A 114 3.51 -0.84 1.09
C GLN A 114 3.75 -0.76 2.60
N PRO A 115 4.98 -0.40 3.03
CA PRO A 115 5.20 0.12 4.37
C PRO A 115 4.65 1.55 4.45
N VAL A 116 3.98 1.89 5.55
CA VAL A 116 3.45 3.24 5.77
C VAL A 116 4.30 3.98 6.79
N ALA A 117 4.94 5.05 6.35
CA ALA A 117 5.78 5.92 7.16
C ALA A 117 5.03 7.18 7.64
N SER A 118 5.68 7.97 8.49
CA SER A 118 5.15 9.29 8.90
C SER A 118 5.03 10.25 7.70
N SER A 119 4.21 11.29 7.83
CA SER A 119 3.92 12.22 6.72
C SER A 119 5.15 12.82 6.04
N GLY A 120 6.24 13.08 6.79
CA GLY A 120 7.49 13.62 6.24
C GLY A 120 8.36 12.62 5.49
N SER A 121 8.14 11.31 5.70
CA SER A 121 8.92 10.23 5.06
C SER A 121 8.07 9.37 4.12
N ALA A 122 6.75 9.58 4.09
CA ALA A 122 5.82 8.88 3.23
C ALA A 122 6.12 9.16 1.76
N LYS A 123 5.99 8.12 0.93
CA LYS A 123 6.19 8.22 -0.52
C LYS A 123 4.87 8.53 -1.21
N THR A 124 4.95 9.39 -2.22
CA THR A 124 3.87 9.66 -3.15
C THR A 124 3.92 8.64 -4.28
N ILE A 125 2.79 8.01 -4.59
CA ILE A 125 2.66 6.99 -5.63
C ILE A 125 1.94 7.61 -6.82
N ASN A 126 2.47 7.40 -8.02
CA ASN A 126 1.85 7.79 -9.27
C ASN A 126 0.66 6.86 -9.59
N LEU A 127 -0.49 7.47 -9.90
CA LEU A 127 -1.70 6.81 -10.36
C LEU A 127 -1.96 7.19 -11.82
N GLY A 128 -2.30 6.20 -12.64
CA GLY A 128 -2.57 6.40 -14.06
C GLY A 128 -1.37 6.16 -14.99
N SER A 129 -0.19 5.82 -14.45
CA SER A 129 0.95 5.34 -15.24
C SER A 129 0.91 3.85 -15.57
N ALA A 130 -0.13 3.12 -15.12
CA ALA A 130 -0.24 1.68 -15.29
C ALA A 130 -0.55 1.28 -16.74
N GLN A 131 0.48 1.33 -17.58
CA GLN A 131 0.58 0.58 -18.82
C GLN A 131 0.65 -0.92 -18.47
N ILE A 132 -0.44 -1.66 -18.74
CA ILE A 132 -0.42 -3.12 -18.84
C ILE A 132 -0.71 -3.45 -20.31
N GLY A 133 0.35 -3.62 -21.11
CA GLY A 133 0.22 -4.03 -22.52
C GLY A 133 -0.53 -3.02 -23.40
N ASP A 134 -1.26 -3.52 -24.41
CA ASP A 134 -1.87 -2.72 -25.47
C ASP A 134 -3.12 -1.95 -24.98
N THR A 135 -2.83 -0.83 -24.32
CA THR A 135 -3.57 0.43 -24.35
C THR A 135 -4.99 0.46 -23.77
N THR A 136 -5.10 0.33 -22.44
CA THR A 136 -6.21 0.99 -21.71
C THR A 136 -5.78 2.41 -21.33
N VAL A 137 -6.23 3.42 -22.08
CA VAL A 137 -6.05 4.82 -21.69
C VAL A 137 -7.04 5.11 -20.57
N VAL A 138 -6.57 5.10 -19.32
CA VAL A 138 -7.38 5.60 -18.22
C VAL A 138 -7.56 7.11 -18.39
N PRO A 139 -8.79 7.65 -18.32
CA PRO A 139 -9.04 9.07 -18.57
C PRO A 139 -8.67 9.93 -17.35
N PHE A 140 -7.70 9.51 -16.54
CA PHE A 140 -7.23 10.28 -15.40
C PHE A 140 -5.72 10.07 -15.19
N GLU A 141 -5.12 11.00 -14.49
CA GLU A 141 -3.77 10.90 -13.95
C GLU A 141 -3.74 11.50 -12.56
N GLY A 142 -2.76 11.12 -11.74
CA GLY A 142 -2.66 11.73 -10.43
C GLY A 142 -1.71 11.01 -9.50
N VAL A 143 -1.86 11.34 -8.22
CA VAL A 143 -1.01 10.80 -7.17
C VAL A 143 -1.81 10.47 -5.93
N ILE A 144 -1.31 9.49 -5.18
CA ILE A 144 -1.77 9.16 -3.84
C ILE A 144 -0.60 9.09 -2.88
N LYS A 145 -0.74 9.68 -1.70
CA LYS A 145 0.19 9.55 -0.59
C LYS A 145 -0.55 9.00 0.62
N ILE A 146 0.03 7.99 1.26
CA ILE A 146 -0.52 7.37 2.46
C ILE A 146 0.51 7.51 3.56
N SER A 147 0.09 8.08 4.68
CA SER A 147 0.97 8.32 5.82
C SER A 147 0.30 7.95 7.14
N VAL A 148 1.11 7.72 8.17
CA VAL A 148 0.63 7.41 9.52
C VAL A 148 1.07 8.48 10.52
N SER A 149 0.14 8.88 11.39
CA SER A 149 0.42 9.63 12.61
C SER A 149 -0.24 8.91 13.79
N ARG A 150 -1.30 9.47 14.37
CA ARG A 150 -2.25 8.74 15.23
C ARG A 150 -3.21 7.87 14.40
N TYR A 151 -3.40 8.23 13.14
CA TYR A 151 -4.31 7.57 12.20
C TYR A 151 -3.64 7.42 10.84
N LEU A 152 -4.25 6.64 9.96
CA LEU A 152 -3.90 6.64 8.55
C LEU A 152 -4.47 7.91 7.91
N HIS A 153 -3.65 8.58 7.11
CA HIS A 153 -4.04 9.71 6.28
C HIS A 153 -3.81 9.36 4.83
N VAL A 154 -4.80 9.63 4.00
CA VAL A 154 -4.72 9.54 2.56
C VAL A 154 -4.82 10.94 1.99
N ASP A 155 -3.83 11.32 1.19
CA ASP A 155 -3.86 12.48 0.31
C ASP A 155 -3.98 11.97 -1.12
N LEU A 156 -5.04 12.37 -1.82
CA LEU A 156 -5.34 11.99 -3.18
C LEU A 156 -5.46 13.26 -4.03
N ASP A 157 -4.77 13.31 -5.17
CA ASP A 157 -4.81 14.43 -6.10
C ASP A 157 -4.85 13.87 -7.53
N LEU A 158 -6.04 13.92 -8.13
CA LEU A 158 -6.32 13.37 -9.44
C LEU A 158 -6.75 14.46 -10.40
N LEU A 159 -6.41 14.26 -11.67
CA LEU A 159 -6.85 15.06 -12.80
C LEU A 159 -7.60 14.15 -13.76
N LEU A 160 -8.92 14.34 -13.87
CA LEU A 160 -9.76 13.66 -14.86
C LEU A 160 -9.67 14.40 -16.18
N LYS A 161 -9.19 13.73 -17.21
CA LYS A 161 -9.07 14.27 -18.57
C LYS A 161 -10.45 14.21 -19.24
N GLN A 162 -10.99 15.36 -19.61
CA GLN A 162 -12.17 15.40 -20.48
C GLN A 162 -11.71 15.64 -21.91
N ALA A 163 -12.33 14.93 -22.86
CA ALA A 163 -12.14 15.18 -24.28
C ALA A 163 -12.94 16.43 -24.70
N THR A 164 -12.64 17.58 -24.10
CA THR A 164 -13.30 18.84 -24.42
C THR A 164 -12.35 19.67 -25.28
N LEU A 165 -12.71 19.88 -26.55
CA LEU A 165 -12.01 20.85 -27.39
C LEU A 165 -12.15 22.23 -26.75
N PRO A 166 -11.09 23.07 -26.76
CA PRO A 166 -11.20 24.41 -26.20
C PRO A 166 -12.35 25.17 -26.89
N PRO A 167 -13.19 25.90 -26.12
CA PRO A 167 -14.38 26.57 -26.64
C PRO A 167 -14.05 27.69 -27.65
N THR A 168 -12.78 28.08 -27.74
CA THR A 168 -12.26 28.96 -28.78
C THR A 168 -11.01 28.29 -29.36
N PRO A 169 -10.88 28.14 -30.70
CA PRO A 169 -9.62 27.74 -31.31
C PRO A 169 -8.62 28.83 -30.98
N SER A 170 -7.84 28.59 -29.94
CA SER A 170 -6.93 29.59 -29.42
C SER A 170 -5.63 29.50 -30.21
N ASN A 171 -5.17 30.63 -30.72
CA ASN A 171 -3.98 30.75 -31.56
C ASN A 171 -2.69 30.44 -30.76
N ASN A 172 -2.80 30.29 -29.44
CA ASN A 172 -1.72 29.91 -28.56
C ASN A 172 -1.57 28.38 -28.55
N ALA A 173 -0.58 27.90 -29.32
CA ALA A 173 -0.20 26.49 -29.30
C ALA A 173 -0.01 25.95 -27.87
N GLU A 174 0.44 26.77 -26.92
CA GLU A 174 0.62 26.40 -25.51
C GLU A 174 -0.69 25.98 -24.78
N ALA A 175 -1.85 26.59 -25.09
CA ALA A 175 -3.10 26.19 -24.42
C ALA A 175 -3.64 24.85 -24.94
N LEU A 176 -3.41 24.56 -26.22
CA LEU A 176 -3.70 23.24 -26.81
C LEU A 176 -2.76 22.14 -26.29
N LEU A 177 -1.61 22.52 -25.74
CA LEU A 177 -0.60 21.61 -25.21
C LEU A 177 -0.65 21.47 -23.68
N SER A 178 -1.42 22.30 -22.96
CA SER A 178 -1.54 22.15 -21.51
C SER A 178 -2.43 20.94 -21.18
N PRO A 179 -1.91 19.96 -20.40
CA PRO A 179 -2.61 18.71 -20.10
C PRO A 179 -3.88 18.91 -19.23
N SER A 180 -4.07 20.11 -18.70
CA SER A 180 -5.12 20.45 -17.74
C SER A 180 -6.36 21.13 -18.35
N TYR A 181 -6.31 21.64 -19.59
CA TYR A 181 -7.47 22.31 -20.19
C TYR A 181 -8.65 21.36 -20.38
N GLY A 182 -9.82 21.78 -19.88
CA GLY A 182 -11.02 20.95 -19.90
C GLY A 182 -10.99 19.78 -18.92
N SER A 183 -9.89 19.58 -18.19
CA SER A 183 -9.80 18.55 -17.15
C SER A 183 -10.46 19.01 -15.85
N VAL A 184 -10.80 18.06 -14.99
CA VAL A 184 -11.34 18.34 -13.65
C VAL A 184 -10.39 17.78 -12.61
N ARG A 185 -9.91 18.64 -11.72
CA ARG A 185 -9.04 18.22 -10.62
C ARG A 185 -9.86 17.86 -9.40
N PHE A 186 -9.52 16.72 -8.81
CA PHE A 186 -10.09 16.19 -7.60
C PHE A 186 -8.99 16.06 -6.56
N THR A 187 -9.12 16.84 -5.49
CA THR A 187 -8.23 16.72 -4.33
C THR A 187 -9.03 16.18 -3.15
N GLY A 188 -8.44 15.25 -2.41
CA GLY A 188 -9.08 14.62 -1.26
C GLY A 188 -8.06 14.31 -0.18
N ASN A 189 -8.26 14.89 1.01
CA ASN A 189 -7.55 14.50 2.22
C ASN A 189 -8.54 13.80 3.16
N ARG A 190 -8.21 12.59 3.60
CA ARG A 190 -9.08 11.87 4.54
C ARG A 190 -8.29 11.04 5.54
N ARG A 191 -8.77 11.08 6.79
CA ARG A 191 -8.39 10.15 7.85
C ARG A 191 -9.10 8.81 7.68
N MET A 192 -8.34 7.72 7.68
CA MET A 192 -8.84 6.36 7.47
C MET A 192 -8.65 5.48 8.71
N ARG A 193 -9.53 4.50 8.87
CA ARG A 193 -9.40 3.36 9.79
C ARG A 193 -8.92 2.14 9.04
N SER A 194 -8.04 1.36 9.66
CA SER A 194 -7.56 0.11 9.06
C SER A 194 -8.69 -0.93 9.03
N GLY A 195 -8.84 -1.62 7.90
CA GLY A 195 -9.82 -2.68 7.68
C GLY A 195 -11.21 -2.20 7.22
N GLU A 196 -11.44 -0.90 7.18
CA GLU A 196 -12.71 -0.29 6.74
C GLU A 196 -12.60 0.28 5.33
N VAL A 197 -13.70 0.22 4.58
CA VAL A 197 -13.80 0.87 3.26
C VAL A 197 -14.22 2.32 3.47
N HIS A 198 -13.43 3.24 2.91
CA HIS A 198 -13.69 4.66 2.96
C HIS A 198 -13.99 5.24 1.58
N TYR A 199 -15.03 6.06 1.51
CA TYR A 199 -15.40 6.83 0.32
C TYR A 199 -14.80 8.25 0.36
N ILE A 200 -14.17 8.72 -0.71
CA ILE A 200 -13.81 10.14 -0.89
C ILE A 200 -14.68 10.68 -2.01
N ASP A 201 -15.47 11.70 -1.67
CA ASP A 201 -16.52 12.24 -2.54
C ASP A 201 -16.02 13.39 -3.42
N HIS A 202 -16.53 13.46 -4.64
CA HIS A 202 -16.37 14.59 -5.55
C HIS A 202 -17.56 14.65 -6.53
N PRO A 203 -18.00 15.82 -6.99
CA PRO A 203 -19.17 15.94 -7.88
C PRO A 203 -19.09 15.11 -9.17
N MET A 204 -17.88 14.92 -9.71
CA MET A 204 -17.65 14.21 -10.98
C MET A 204 -16.89 12.89 -10.84
N MET A 205 -16.35 12.59 -9.67
CA MET A 205 -15.54 11.40 -9.43
C MET A 205 -15.72 10.88 -8.00
N GLY A 206 -15.34 9.64 -7.76
CA GLY A 206 -15.33 9.08 -6.42
C GLY A 206 -14.18 8.10 -6.26
N ALA A 207 -13.71 7.96 -5.03
CA ALA A 207 -12.72 6.96 -4.66
C ALA A 207 -13.25 6.08 -3.54
N LEU A 208 -13.11 4.77 -3.67
CA LEU A 208 -13.25 3.81 -2.57
C LEU A 208 -11.88 3.27 -2.22
N ILE A 209 -11.52 3.37 -0.95
CA ILE A 209 -10.19 3.01 -0.45
C ILE A 209 -10.33 2.07 0.73
N LEU A 210 -9.64 0.95 0.68
CA LEU A 210 -9.47 0.02 1.79
C LEU A 210 -7.99 -0.06 2.13
N ILE A 211 -7.64 0.13 3.40
CA ILE A 211 -6.27 -0.01 3.89
C ILE A 211 -6.28 -1.03 5.01
N SER A 212 -5.52 -2.13 4.89
CA SER A 212 -5.53 -3.24 5.84
C SER A 212 -4.13 -3.56 6.32
N ARG A 213 -3.93 -3.58 7.63
CA ARG A 213 -2.65 -3.96 8.23
C ARG A 213 -2.30 -5.41 7.88
N ILE A 214 -1.03 -5.64 7.58
CA ILE A 214 -0.48 -7.00 7.44
C ILE A 214 0.16 -7.38 8.77
N GLU A 215 -0.31 -8.48 9.34
CA GLU A 215 0.42 -9.18 10.40
C GLU A 215 1.45 -10.06 9.72
N VAL A 216 2.74 -9.77 9.90
CA VAL A 216 3.80 -10.69 9.47
C VAL A 216 3.67 -11.91 10.38
N PRO A 217 3.37 -13.11 9.85
CA PRO A 217 3.39 -14.31 10.67
C PRO A 217 4.80 -14.44 11.25
N GLN A 218 4.92 -14.34 12.58
CA GLN A 218 6.17 -14.70 13.24
C GLN A 218 6.36 -16.19 13.01
N GLU A 219 7.35 -16.58 12.20
CA GLU A 219 7.78 -17.97 12.15
C GLU A 219 8.21 -18.36 13.57
N GLU A 220 7.40 -19.14 14.28
CA GLU A 220 7.79 -19.64 15.60
C GLU A 220 9.09 -20.44 15.44
N PRO A 221 10.19 -20.08 16.14
CA PRO A 221 11.48 -20.77 16.03
C PRO A 221 11.50 -22.22 16.54
N GLY A 222 10.34 -22.87 16.72
CA GLY A 222 10.20 -24.17 17.39
C GLY A 222 9.63 -25.31 16.56
N ALA A 223 9.00 -25.04 15.40
CA ALA A 223 8.25 -26.09 14.70
C ALA A 223 9.13 -27.10 13.92
N THR A 224 10.36 -26.73 13.56
CA THR A 224 11.26 -27.62 12.79
C THR A 224 11.99 -28.64 13.67
N ALA A 225 12.12 -28.42 14.99
CA ALA A 225 12.87 -29.33 15.87
C ALA A 225 12.08 -30.55 16.36
N ALA A 226 10.75 -30.56 16.24
CA ALA A 226 9.91 -31.66 16.74
C ALA A 226 9.65 -32.77 15.71
N ALA A 227 9.88 -32.52 14.42
CA ALA A 227 9.58 -33.48 13.35
C ALA A 227 10.72 -34.46 13.04
N GLU A 228 11.94 -34.24 13.56
CA GLU A 228 13.14 -35.05 13.22
C GLU A 228 13.54 -36.06 14.32
N LYS A 229 12.62 -36.49 15.19
CA LYS A 229 12.91 -37.50 16.22
C LYS A 229 12.03 -38.75 16.21
N ILE A 230 11.44 -39.09 15.06
CA ILE A 230 10.67 -40.34 14.90
C ILE A 230 11.05 -41.04 13.59
N THR A 231 12.29 -41.51 13.47
CA THR A 231 12.66 -42.57 12.51
C THR A 231 13.96 -43.26 12.95
N GLU A 232 13.87 -44.07 14.01
CA GLU A 232 14.83 -45.15 14.25
C GLU A 232 14.16 -46.46 13.82
N PRO A 233 14.56 -47.12 12.72
CA PRO A 233 14.08 -48.45 12.41
C PRO A 233 14.93 -49.48 13.17
N THR A 234 14.34 -50.05 14.22
CA THR A 234 14.87 -51.25 14.88
C THR A 234 14.70 -52.45 13.95
N ALA A 235 15.81 -53.05 13.52
CA ALA A 235 15.84 -54.28 12.73
C ALA A 235 15.32 -55.50 13.53
N PRO A 236 14.64 -56.47 12.89
CA PRO A 236 14.52 -57.82 13.43
C PRO A 236 15.52 -58.77 12.74
N THR A 237 16.23 -59.53 13.59
CA THR A 237 17.18 -60.58 13.27
C THR A 237 16.51 -61.81 12.64
N GLU A 238 17.17 -62.33 11.62
CA GLU A 238 16.95 -63.60 10.92
C GLU A 238 16.98 -64.84 11.84
N LYS A 239 16.08 -65.83 11.64
CA LYS A 239 16.32 -67.23 12.02
C LYS A 239 15.43 -68.27 11.28
N THR A 240 16.08 -68.94 10.32
CA THR A 240 16.00 -70.36 9.88
C THR A 240 14.69 -71.06 9.48
N ALA A 241 14.77 -71.70 8.30
CA ALA A 241 13.90 -72.75 7.73
C ALA A 241 13.87 -74.07 8.58
N PRO A 242 13.01 -75.08 8.28
CA PRO A 242 13.23 -75.96 7.12
C PRO A 242 11.98 -76.48 6.36
N THR A 243 12.25 -76.89 5.12
CA THR A 243 11.67 -77.91 4.21
C THR A 243 10.56 -78.85 4.69
N ALA A 244 9.49 -79.02 3.90
CA ALA A 244 8.84 -80.31 3.55
C ALA A 244 7.74 -80.18 2.45
N THR A 245 8.05 -80.69 1.25
CA THR A 245 7.36 -81.79 0.51
C THR A 245 5.82 -81.81 0.30
N THR A 246 5.42 -81.83 -0.99
CA THR A 246 4.29 -82.60 -1.63
C THR A 246 2.87 -82.13 -1.29
N ASN A 247 1.93 -81.93 -2.24
CA ASN A 247 1.53 -82.67 -3.45
C ASN A 247 0.89 -81.69 -4.46
#